data_AF-A0A4R4TYA6-F1
#
_entry.id   AF-A0A4R4TYA6-F1
#
_cell.length_a   1.000
_cell.length_b   1.000
_cell.length_c   1.000
_cell.angle_alpha   90.00
_cell.angle_beta   90.00
_cell.angle_gamma   90.00
#
_symmetry.space_group_name_H-M   'P 1'
#
loop_
_entity.id
_entity.type
_entity.pdbx_description
1 polymer ?
#
loop_
_entity_poly.entity_id
_entity_poly.type
_entity_poly.pdbx_seq_one_letter_code
_entity_poly.pdbx_strand_id
1 'polypeptide(L)' 'MDLSNAIWKKSTRSGTSGGDCVEVADNLPGVVAVRDSKDPAGPVLAFDPKTWKSFVGFAKQH' A
#
# COMPACT_ATOMS: atom_id res chain seq x y z
N MET A 1 -15.86 0.81 -0.78
CA MET A 1 -14.97 0.10 0.17
C MET A 1 -14.69 1.07 1.31
N ASP A 2 -14.94 0.67 2.56
CA ASP A 2 -14.65 1.54 3.71
C ASP A 2 -13.18 1.41 4.10
N LEU A 3 -12.43 2.52 4.04
CA LEU A 3 -11.02 2.61 4.44
C LEU A 3 -10.85 3.51 5.66
N SER A 4 -11.94 3.89 6.32
CA SER A 4 -11.94 4.84 7.43
C SER A 4 -11.11 4.34 8.63
N ASN A 5 -10.96 3.03 8.77
CA ASN A 5 -10.16 2.37 9.80
C ASN A 5 -8.76 1.93 9.31
N ALA A 6 -8.33 2.38 8.13
CA ALA A 6 -7.04 2.00 7.57
C ALA A 6 -5.88 2.62 8.36
N ILE A 7 -4.95 1.79 8.83
CA ILE A 7 -3.71 2.23 9.46
C ILE A 7 -2.62 2.20 8.40
N TRP A 8 -2.32 3.37 7.85
CA TRP A 8 -1.36 3.53 6.76
C TRP A 8 0.09 3.45 7.26
N LYS A 9 0.85 2.50 6.71
CA LYS A 9 2.29 2.34 6.93
C LYS A 9 3.03 2.84 5.71
N LYS A 10 3.85 3.88 5.90
CA LYS A 10 4.70 4.44 4.85
C LYS A 10 5.93 3.56 4.64
N SER A 11 6.35 3.37 3.39
CA SER A 11 7.59 2.66 3.08
C SER A 11 8.80 3.41 3.61
N THR A 12 9.78 2.69 4.17
CA THR A 12 11.07 3.27 4.62
C THR A 12 11.95 3.73 3.46
N ARG A 13 11.60 3.36 2.22
CA ARG A 13 12.27 3.82 0.98
C ARG A 13 11.71 5.16 0.48
N SER A 14 10.67 5.70 1.11
CA SER A 14 10.11 7.02 0.79
C SER A 14 11.02 8.12 1.36
N GLY A 15 12.00 8.55 0.57
CA GLY A 15 12.91 9.64 0.91
C GLY A 15 12.37 11.03 0.50
N THR A 16 12.95 12.08 1.10
CA THR A 16 12.67 13.50 0.78
C THR A 16 13.18 13.94 -0.60
N SER A 17 13.99 13.13 -1.27
CA SER A 17 14.60 13.41 -2.58
C SER A 17 13.79 12.87 -3.77
N GLY A 18 12.46 12.79 -3.64
CA GLY A 18 11.57 12.49 -4.78
C GLY A 18 11.35 11.01 -5.09
N GLY A 19 11.79 10.09 -4.22
CA GLY A 19 11.50 8.65 -4.37
C GLY A 19 10.00 8.35 -4.45
N ASP A 20 9.66 7.21 -5.03
CA ASP A 20 8.27 6.74 -5.14
C ASP A 20 7.71 6.43 -3.74
N CYS A 21 6.69 7.20 -3.34
CA CYS A 21 6.17 7.16 -1.98
C CYS A 21 4.88 6.34 -1.93
N VAL A 22 4.95 5.12 -1.43
CA VAL A 22 3.76 4.25 -1.25
C VAL A 22 3.44 4.07 0.23
N GLU A 23 2.15 4.07 0.54
CA GLU A 23 1.59 3.71 1.84
C GLU A 23 0.73 2.46 1.70
N VAL A 24 0.83 1.56 2.68
CA VAL A 24 0.08 0.29 2.70
C VAL A 24 -0.70 0.17 4.01
N ALA A 25 -1.96 -0.24 3.93
CA ALA A 25 -2.77 -0.63 5.07
C ALA A 25 -3.17 -2.11 4.94
N ASP A 26 -2.68 -2.92 5.86
CA ASP A 26 -2.88 -4.38 5.94
C ASP A 26 -3.75 -4.81 7.13
N ASN A 27 -4.29 -3.84 7.87
CA ASN A 27 -5.10 -4.05 9.06
C ASN A 27 -6.61 -4.21 8.77
N LEU A 28 -7.01 -4.07 7.51
CA LEU A 28 -8.40 -4.14 7.10
C LEU A 28 -8.83 -5.60 6.86
N PRO A 29 -10.04 -6.02 7.28
CA PRO A 29 -10.52 -7.37 7.04
C PRO A 29 -10.62 -7.69 5.54
N GLY A 30 -9.94 -8.75 5.11
CA GLY A 30 -10.06 -9.30 3.76
C GLY A 30 -9.42 -8.45 2.66
N VAL A 31 -8.61 -7.44 3.00
CA VAL A 31 -8.05 -6.54 2.00
C VAL A 31 -6.76 -5.86 2.44
N VAL A 32 -5.86 -5.68 1.50
CA VAL A 32 -4.68 -4.82 1.62
C VAL A 32 -4.86 -3.63 0.69
N ALA A 33 -4.82 -2.44 1.26
CA ALA A 33 -4.97 -1.19 0.53
C ALA A 33 -3.59 -0.55 0.29
N VAL A 34 -3.35 -0.03 -0.91
CA VAL A 34 -2.12 0.66 -1.30
C VAL A 34 -2.48 1.98 -1.95
N ARG A 35 -1.82 3.06 -1.54
CA ARG A 35 -2.01 4.39 -2.13
C ARG A 35 -0.69 5.11 -2.33
N ASP A 36 -0.74 6.15 -3.16
CA ASP A 36 0.35 7.13 -3.26
C ASP A 36 0.34 8.02 -2.01
N SER A 37 1.50 8.14 -1.36
CA SER A 37 1.64 9.02 -0.20
C SER A 37 1.61 10.50 -0.59
N LYS A 38 1.92 10.82 -1.86
CA LYS A 38 1.90 12.18 -2.42
C LYS A 38 0.49 12.61 -2.79
N ASP A 39 -0.42 11.67 -2.99
CA ASP A 39 -1.84 11.91 -3.21
C ASP A 39 -2.73 11.04 -2.31
N PRO A 40 -2.84 11.36 -1.00
CA PRO A 40 -3.63 10.56 -0.05
C PRO A 40 -5.13 10.52 -0.32
N ALA A 41 -5.64 11.47 -1.10
CA ALA A 41 -7.04 11.58 -1.52
C ALA A 41 -7.31 10.93 -2.89
N GLY A 42 -6.24 10.52 -3.58
CA GLY A 42 -6.32 9.86 -4.88
C GLY A 42 -6.80 8.41 -4.80
N PRO A 43 -6.74 7.70 -5.95
CA PRO A 43 -7.18 6.32 -6.05
C PRO A 43 -6.38 5.37 -5.13
N VAL A 44 -7.09 4.41 -4.54
CA VAL A 44 -6.51 3.35 -3.72
C VAL A 44 -6.59 2.03 -4.45
N LEU A 45 -5.46 1.33 -4.57
CA LEU A 45 -5.42 -0.06 -5.05
C LEU A 45 -5.80 -0.99 -3.91
N ALA A 46 -6.73 -1.91 -4.15
CA ALA A 46 -7.20 -2.88 -3.17
C ALA A 46 -6.90 -4.30 -3.64
N PHE A 47 -6.22 -5.07 -2.78
CA PHE A 47 -5.80 -6.44 -3.06
C PHE A 47 -6.39 -7.40 -2.05
N ASP A 48 -6.80 -8.58 -2.49
CA ASP A 48 -6.97 -9.72 -1.58
C ASP A 48 -5.62 -10.06 -0.89
N PRO A 49 -5.61 -10.44 0.41
CA PRO A 49 -4.38 -10.73 1.14
C PRO A 49 -3.48 -11.80 0.52
N LYS A 50 -4.05 -12.82 -0.13
CA LYS A 50 -3.29 -13.86 -0.83
C LYS A 50 -2.62 -13.27 -2.07
N THR A 51 -3.36 -12.50 -2.85
CA THR A 51 -2.84 -11.80 -4.04
C THR A 51 -1.73 -10.82 -3.66
N TRP A 52 -1.91 -10.05 -2.58
CA TRP A 52 -0.89 -9.15 -2.05
C TRP A 52 0.41 -9.88 -1.71
N LYS A 53 0.32 -11.02 -1.02
CA LYS A 53 1.49 -11.84 -0.68
C LYS A 53 2.22 -12.35 -1.92
N SER A 54 1.49 -12.80 -2.94
CA SER A 54 2.06 -13.21 -4.22
C SER A 54 2.74 -12.05 -4.95
N PHE A 55 2.09 -10.88 -4.99
CA PHE A 55 2.63 -9.66 -5.59
C PHE A 55 3.95 -9.24 -4.92
N VAL A 56 3.99 -9.16 -3.59
CA VAL A 56 5.21 -8.81 -2.85
C VAL A 56 6.30 -9.86 -3.07
N GLY A 57 5.94 -11.14 -3.16
CA GLY A 57 6.87 -12.22 -3.47
C GLY A 57 7.53 -12.06 -4.84
N PHE A 58 6.75 -11.66 -5.84
CA PHE A 58 7.24 -11.32 -7.19
C PHE A 58 8.10 -10.05 -7.18
N ALA A 59 7.61 -8.96 -6.57
CA ALA A 59 8.29 -7.67 -6.55
C ALA A 59 9.63 -7.67 -5.80
N LYS A 60 9.89 -8.65 -4.93
CA LYS A 60 11.19 -8.81 -4.25
C LYS A 60 12.27 -9.48 -5.11
N GLN A 61 11.88 -10.16 -6.19
CA GLN A 61 12.77 -10.93 -7.05
C GLN A 61 13.24 -10.15 -8.29
N HIS A 62 12.65 -8.98 -8.53
CA HIS A 62 12.91 -8.08 -9.64
C HIS A 62 13.33 -6.71 -9.11
#